data_AF-A0A2K5I8W6-F1
#
_entry.id   AF-A0A2K5I8W6-F1
#
_cell.length_a   1.000
_cell.length_b   1.000
_cell.length_c   1.000
_cell.angle_alpha   90.00
_cell.angle_beta   90.00
_cell.angle_gamma   90.00
#
_symmetry.space_group_name_H-M   'P 1'
#
loop_
_entity.id
_entity.type
_entity.pdbx_description
1 polymer ?
#
loop_
_entity_poly.entity_id
_entity_poly.type
_entity_poly.pdbx_seq_one_letter_code
_entity_poly.pdbx_strand_id
1 'polypeptide(L)'
;MDDDIAPLVVDNSSGMRKAGFGGHDAPRAVFPSIVGHPRHQGVMPSFLGMESCGIHETTFNSIMKCDVDIRKDLYANTVLSGGTTMYPGIAHRMQKEITALAPSAMKIKIIAPPERRYSVWIGGSILASLSTFQQMWIIKQEYDESGPSIVHRKCC
;
A
#
# COMPACT_ATOMS: atom_id res chain seq x y z
N MET A 1 35.17 -0.54 11.11
CA MET A 1 34.51 -1.10 9.92
C MET A 1 33.04 -0.89 10.17
N ASP A 2 32.45 0.11 9.53
CA ASP A 2 31.00 0.16 9.42
C ASP A 2 30.63 -1.05 8.57
N ASP A 3 30.18 -2.12 9.23
CA ASP A 3 29.45 -3.15 8.51
C ASP A 3 28.21 -2.45 7.97
N ASP A 4 28.10 -2.30 6.64
CA ASP A 4 26.91 -1.77 6.01
C ASP A 4 25.73 -2.67 6.37
N ILE A 5 25.00 -2.31 7.43
CA ILE A 5 23.83 -3.06 7.89
C ILE A 5 22.72 -2.84 6.87
N ALA A 6 22.57 -3.80 5.95
CA ALA A 6 21.41 -3.81 5.06
C ALA A 6 20.14 -4.11 5.88
N PRO A 7 19.12 -3.24 5.86
CA PRO A 7 17.93 -3.42 6.68
C PRO A 7 17.11 -4.62 6.20
N LEU A 8 16.54 -5.38 7.13
CA LEU A 8 15.57 -6.42 6.81
C LEU A 8 14.19 -5.78 6.58
N VAL A 9 13.66 -5.94 5.37
CA VAL A 9 12.33 -5.47 4.97
C VAL A 9 11.36 -6.64 5.05
N VAL A 10 10.30 -6.50 5.87
CA VAL A 10 9.20 -7.46 5.99
C VAL A 10 7.89 -6.79 5.57
N ASP A 11 7.33 -7.22 4.44
CA ASP A 11 6.01 -6.79 3.95
C ASP A 11 4.97 -7.85 4.31
N ASN A 12 4.07 -7.50 5.24
CA ASN A 12 2.96 -8.35 5.67
C ASN A 12 1.64 -7.87 5.04
N SER A 13 1.43 -8.19 3.76
CA SER A 13 0.20 -7.87 3.04
C SER A 13 -0.87 -8.96 3.25
N SER A 14 -2.15 -8.65 3.03
CA SER A 14 -3.25 -9.60 3.19
C SER A 14 -3.23 -10.78 2.20
N GLY A 15 -2.53 -10.65 1.06
CA GLY A 15 -2.38 -11.72 0.07
C GLY A 15 -1.06 -12.48 0.12
N MET A 16 0.06 -11.77 0.28
CA MET A 16 1.41 -12.35 0.22
C MET A 16 2.29 -11.70 1.28
N ARG A 17 3.00 -12.51 2.05
CA ARG A 17 4.10 -12.05 2.90
C ARG A 17 5.41 -12.10 2.12
N LYS A 18 6.27 -11.12 2.35
CA LYS A 18 7.56 -11.00 1.68
C LYS A 18 8.63 -10.58 2.68
N ALA A 19 9.83 -11.11 2.56
CA ALA A 19 10.98 -10.72 3.37
C ALA A 19 12.25 -10.64 2.52
N GLY A 20 13.11 -9.66 2.77
CA GLY A 20 14.38 -9.48 2.04
C GLY A 20 15.20 -8.31 2.59
N PHE A 21 16.40 -8.09 2.05
CA PHE A 21 17.25 -6.97 2.45
C PHE A 21 16.93 -5.73 1.63
N GLY A 22 17.00 -4.55 2.24
CA GLY A 22 16.82 -3.26 1.56
C GLY A 22 17.88 -3.02 0.50
N GLY A 23 17.51 -2.31 -0.56
CA GLY A 23 18.35 -2.05 -1.73
C GLY A 23 18.41 -3.19 -2.75
N HIS A 24 17.78 -4.33 -2.48
CA HIS A 24 17.63 -5.41 -3.46
C HIS A 24 16.47 -5.10 -4.43
N ASP A 25 16.48 -5.75 -5.61
CA ASP A 25 15.43 -5.64 -6.65
C ASP A 25 14.26 -6.63 -6.46
N ALA A 26 14.45 -7.68 -5.65
CA ALA A 26 13.40 -8.64 -5.30
C ALA A 26 13.50 -9.15 -3.84
N PRO A 27 12.39 -9.55 -3.21
CA PRO A 27 12.40 -10.18 -1.89
C PRO A 27 13.11 -11.54 -1.93
N ARG A 28 13.76 -11.94 -0.83
CA ARG A 28 14.39 -13.27 -0.70
C ARG A 28 13.39 -14.38 -0.43
N ALA A 29 12.28 -14.08 0.24
CA ALA A 29 11.21 -15.03 0.51
C ALA A 29 9.87 -14.39 0.17
N VAL A 30 9.01 -15.17 -0.50
CA VAL A 30 7.62 -14.82 -0.79
C VAL A 30 6.75 -16.02 -0.47
N PHE A 31 5.72 -15.83 0.34
CA PHE A 31 4.79 -16.89 0.68
C PHE A 31 3.37 -16.35 0.82
N PRO A 32 2.33 -17.17 0.54
CA PRO A 32 0.95 -16.75 0.72
C PRO A 32 0.69 -16.32 2.17
N SER A 33 -0.02 -15.21 2.35
CA SER A 33 -0.55 -14.88 3.66
C SER A 33 -1.68 -15.87 3.95
N ILE A 34 -1.49 -16.76 4.93
CA ILE A 34 -2.54 -17.67 5.36
C ILE A 34 -3.64 -16.83 6.01
N VAL A 35 -4.74 -16.65 5.28
CA VAL A 35 -5.99 -16.06 5.77
C VAL A 35 -7.10 -17.04 5.41
N GLY A 36 -7.95 -17.38 6.38
CA GLY A 36 -9.07 -18.31 6.22
C GLY A 36 -10.05 -17.90 5.11
N HIS A 37 -10.80 -18.87 4.60
CA HIS A 37 -11.64 -18.79 3.39
C HIS A 37 -12.89 -17.89 3.55
N PRO A 38 -13.06 -16.79 2.79
CA PRO A 38 -14.35 -16.14 2.59
C PRO A 38 -15.02 -16.72 1.32
N ARG A 39 -16.23 -17.27 1.45
CA ARG A 39 -16.96 -18.03 0.40
C ARG A 39 -17.77 -17.16 -0.59
N HIS A 40 -17.54 -15.85 -0.71
CA HIS A 40 -18.35 -14.99 -1.60
C HIS A 40 -17.53 -14.09 -2.55
N GLN A 41 -18.01 -14.04 -3.79
CA GLN A 41 -17.43 -13.37 -4.95
C GLN A 41 -18.10 -11.98 -5.10
N GLY A 42 -17.36 -10.91 -4.83
CA GLY A 42 -17.84 -9.53 -5.04
C GLY A 42 -17.59 -8.61 -3.85
N VAL A 43 -16.64 -7.69 -3.99
CA VAL A 43 -16.29 -6.71 -2.96
C VAL A 43 -17.32 -5.58 -2.99
N MET A 44 -18.42 -5.78 -2.27
CA MET A 44 -19.24 -4.70 -1.72
C MET A 44 -19.53 -5.09 -0.27
N PRO A 45 -19.03 -4.34 0.72
CA PRO A 45 -19.16 -4.74 2.11
C PRO A 45 -20.62 -4.89 2.58
N SER A 46 -21.54 -4.16 1.96
CA SER A 46 -22.98 -4.27 2.16
C SER A 46 -23.54 -5.67 1.90
N PHE A 47 -22.98 -6.45 0.96
CA PHE A 47 -23.37 -7.85 0.73
C PHE A 47 -22.97 -8.79 1.87
N LEU A 48 -21.99 -8.39 2.68
CA LEU A 48 -21.53 -9.14 3.86
C LEU A 48 -22.18 -8.62 5.15
N GLY A 49 -23.20 -7.76 5.04
CA GLY A 49 -23.83 -7.11 6.20
C GLY A 49 -22.92 -6.12 6.92
N MET A 50 -21.82 -5.69 6.29
CA MET A 50 -20.93 -4.67 6.84
C MET A 50 -21.41 -3.29 6.39
N GLU A 51 -21.59 -2.37 7.34
CA GLU A 51 -21.89 -0.95 7.08
C GLU A 51 -20.63 -0.20 6.59
N SER A 52 -20.03 -0.67 5.50
CA SER A 52 -18.91 0.03 4.85
C SER A 52 -19.17 0.20 3.35
N CYS A 53 -18.75 1.35 2.83
CA CYS A 53 -18.86 1.67 1.41
C CYS A 53 -17.83 0.89 0.58
N GLY A 54 -18.13 0.76 -0.72
CA GLY A 54 -17.20 0.13 -1.66
C GLY A 54 -15.90 0.94 -1.81
N ILE A 55 -14.82 0.29 -2.26
CA ILE A 55 -13.51 0.97 -2.39
C ILE A 55 -13.54 2.19 -3.32
N HIS A 56 -14.38 2.18 -4.36
CA HIS A 56 -14.57 3.32 -5.27
C HIS A 56 -15.23 4.51 -4.57
N GLU A 57 -16.27 4.28 -3.76
CA GLU A 57 -16.94 5.30 -2.95
C GLU A 57 -16.01 5.86 -1.88
N THR A 58 -15.29 4.99 -1.14
CA THR A 58 -14.30 5.42 -0.15
C THR A 58 -13.21 6.30 -0.78
N THR A 59 -12.73 5.92 -1.96
CA THR A 59 -11.73 6.70 -2.71
C THR A 59 -12.29 8.06 -3.12
N PHE A 60 -13.48 8.08 -3.72
CA PHE A 60 -14.15 9.32 -4.13
C PHE A 60 -14.39 10.26 -2.93
N ASN A 61 -14.96 9.73 -1.84
CA ASN A 61 -15.22 10.49 -0.62
C ASN A 61 -13.94 11.06 0.01
N SER A 62 -12.84 10.32 -0.07
CA SER A 62 -11.54 10.80 0.43
C SER A 62 -11.01 11.96 -0.41
N ILE A 63 -11.06 11.86 -1.74
CA ILE A 63 -10.64 12.95 -2.63
C ILE A 63 -11.55 14.18 -2.47
N MET A 64 -12.86 13.99 -2.25
CA MET A 64 -13.79 15.08 -2.02
C MET A 64 -13.60 15.81 -0.68
N LYS A 65 -12.94 15.17 0.30
CA LYS A 65 -12.53 15.83 1.55
C LYS A 65 -11.22 16.62 1.40
N CYS A 66 -10.45 16.38 0.34
CA CYS A 66 -9.24 17.12 0.04
C CYS A 66 -9.55 18.51 -0.56
N ASP A 67 -8.57 19.40 -0.50
CA ASP A 67 -8.66 20.74 -1.10
C ASP A 67 -8.87 20.66 -2.62
N VAL A 68 -9.65 21.59 -3.18
CA VAL A 68 -10.10 21.53 -4.58
C VAL A 68 -8.94 21.51 -5.57
N ASP A 69 -7.86 22.22 -5.23
CA ASP A 69 -6.69 22.41 -6.09
C ASP A 69 -5.91 21.11 -6.33
N ILE A 70 -5.96 20.16 -5.38
CA ILE A 70 -5.22 18.90 -5.50
C ILE A 70 -6.07 17.75 -6.05
N ARG A 71 -7.41 17.89 -6.12
CA ARG A 71 -8.30 16.78 -6.51
C ARG A 71 -8.02 16.26 -7.90
N LYS A 72 -7.73 17.18 -8.84
CA LYS A 72 -7.39 16.82 -10.23
C LYS A 72 -6.19 15.88 -10.28
N ASP A 73 -5.16 16.18 -9.51
CA ASP A 73 -3.94 15.38 -9.46
C ASP A 73 -4.18 14.04 -8.75
N LEU A 74 -4.98 14.03 -7.68
CA LEU A 74 -5.36 12.78 -7.00
C LEU A 74 -6.12 11.83 -7.93
N TYR A 75 -7.09 12.34 -8.71
CA TYR A 75 -7.83 11.53 -9.69
C TYR A 75 -6.96 11.03 -10.84
N ALA A 76 -5.96 11.80 -11.25
CA ALA A 76 -5.04 11.44 -12.34
C ALA A 76 -3.90 10.50 -11.89
N ASN A 77 -3.72 10.28 -10.58
CA ASN A 77 -2.59 9.54 -10.02
C ASN A 77 -3.02 8.49 -8.99
N THR A 78 -4.15 7.80 -9.21
CA THR A 78 -4.57 6.69 -8.34
C THR A 78 -3.83 5.41 -8.73
N VAL A 79 -2.96 4.92 -7.83
CA VAL A 79 -2.15 3.70 -8.05
C VAL A 79 -2.75 2.53 -7.27
N LEU A 80 -2.95 1.39 -7.95
CA LEU A 80 -3.32 0.14 -7.32
C LEU A 80 -2.07 -0.64 -6.93
N SER A 81 -1.96 -0.97 -5.65
CA SER A 81 -0.85 -1.75 -5.09
C SER A 81 -1.34 -2.90 -4.21
N GLY A 82 -0.56 -3.97 -4.11
CA GLY A 82 -0.84 -5.09 -3.22
C GLY A 82 -1.57 -6.26 -3.90
N GLY A 83 -1.55 -7.42 -3.24
CA GLY A 83 -1.96 -8.70 -3.84
C GLY A 83 -3.42 -8.75 -4.28
N THR A 84 -4.35 -8.17 -3.52
CA THR A 84 -5.79 -8.14 -3.85
C THR A 84 -6.09 -7.32 -5.10
N THR A 85 -5.23 -6.37 -5.47
CA THR A 85 -5.37 -5.60 -6.72
C THR A 85 -4.92 -6.40 -7.95
N MET A 86 -4.46 -7.64 -7.78
CA MET A 86 -4.08 -8.51 -8.90
C MET A 86 -5.27 -9.22 -9.55
N TYR A 87 -6.48 -9.15 -8.97
CA TYR A 87 -7.66 -9.75 -9.61
C TYR A 87 -7.88 -9.18 -11.02
N PRO A 88 -8.09 -10.04 -12.04
CA PRO A 88 -8.34 -9.59 -13.40
C PRO A 88 -9.51 -8.60 -13.47
N GLY A 89 -9.36 -7.52 -14.25
CA GLY A 89 -10.40 -6.52 -14.46
C GLY A 89 -10.60 -5.51 -13.33
N ILE A 90 -9.92 -5.63 -12.18
CA ILE A 90 -10.12 -4.72 -11.05
C ILE A 90 -9.78 -3.26 -11.39
N ALA A 91 -8.72 -3.02 -12.16
CA ALA A 91 -8.32 -1.68 -12.59
C ALA A 91 -9.39 -1.04 -13.50
N HIS A 92 -9.91 -1.81 -14.45
CA HIS A 92 -10.98 -1.36 -15.34
C HIS A 92 -12.28 -1.10 -14.57
N ARG A 93 -12.63 -1.97 -13.61
CA ARG A 93 -13.79 -1.77 -12.74
C ARG A 93 -13.64 -0.49 -11.91
N MET A 94 -12.50 -0.29 -11.26
CA MET A 94 -12.22 0.91 -10.47
C MET A 94 -12.29 2.18 -11.33
N GLN A 95 -11.69 2.15 -12.53
CA GLN A 95 -11.74 3.25 -13.48
C GLN A 95 -13.20 3.61 -13.83
N LYS A 96 -14.02 2.60 -14.17
CA LYS A 96 -15.43 2.79 -14.51
C LYS A 96 -16.23 3.35 -13.32
N GLU A 97 -16.08 2.76 -12.14
CA GLU A 97 -16.83 3.15 -10.93
C GLU A 97 -16.48 4.56 -10.47
N ILE A 98 -15.20 4.95 -10.44
CA ILE A 98 -14.81 6.32 -10.09
C ILE A 98 -15.27 7.33 -11.15
N THR A 99 -15.15 6.98 -12.44
CA THR A 99 -15.61 7.88 -13.53
C THR A 99 -17.11 8.18 -13.44
N ALA A 100 -17.91 7.23 -12.95
CA ALA A 100 -19.34 7.44 -12.74
C ALA A 100 -19.66 8.39 -11.57
N LEU A 101 -18.76 8.51 -10.59
CA LEU A 101 -18.93 9.37 -9.42
C LEU A 101 -18.29 10.76 -9.57
N ALA A 102 -17.15 10.84 -10.26
CA ALA A 102 -16.38 12.06 -10.37
C ALA A 102 -17.03 13.09 -11.32
N PRO A 103 -16.80 14.40 -11.11
CA PRO A 103 -17.24 15.43 -12.04
C PRO A 103 -16.68 15.19 -13.45
N SER A 104 -17.48 15.46 -14.49
CA SER A 104 -17.14 15.19 -15.90
C SER A 104 -15.88 15.90 -16.41
N ALA A 105 -15.46 16.99 -15.76
CA ALA A 105 -14.22 17.70 -16.08
C ALA A 105 -12.94 17.00 -15.56
N MET A 106 -13.07 16.00 -14.68
CA MET A 106 -11.94 15.30 -14.09
C MET A 106 -11.46 14.15 -14.98
N LYS A 107 -10.17 14.14 -15.29
CA LYS A 107 -9.54 13.00 -15.96
C LYS A 107 -9.15 11.95 -14.92
N ILE A 108 -9.88 10.84 -14.90
CA ILE A 108 -9.60 9.73 -14.00
C ILE A 108 -8.55 8.82 -14.64
N LYS A 109 -7.51 8.44 -13.89
CA LYS A 109 -6.50 7.47 -14.34
C LYS A 109 -6.15 6.52 -13.20
N ILE A 110 -6.49 5.25 -13.41
CA ILE A 110 -6.06 4.14 -12.55
C ILE A 110 -4.78 3.52 -13.09
N ILE A 111 -3.72 3.58 -12.30
CA ILE A 111 -2.40 3.00 -12.62
C ILE A 111 -2.31 1.65 -11.90
N ALA A 112 -2.24 0.57 -12.66
CA ALA A 112 -2.10 -0.78 -12.12
C ALA A 112 -0.89 -1.47 -12.73
N PRO A 113 0.34 -1.22 -12.23
CA PRO A 113 1.56 -1.82 -12.75
C PRO A 113 1.49 -3.36 -12.72
N PRO A 114 2.08 -4.09 -13.69
CA PRO A 114 2.04 -5.56 -13.69
C PRO A 114 2.76 -6.16 -12.47
N GLU A 115 3.82 -5.52 -12.00
CA GLU A 115 4.60 -5.87 -10.82
C GLU A 115 3.97 -5.38 -9.50
N ARG A 116 2.75 -4.83 -9.50
CA ARG A 116 2.11 -4.22 -8.32
C ARG A 116 1.92 -5.12 -7.10
N ARG A 117 2.06 -6.43 -7.28
CA ARG A 117 2.18 -7.40 -6.18
C ARG A 117 3.41 -7.15 -5.30
N TYR A 118 4.47 -6.55 -5.86
CA TYR A 118 5.75 -6.26 -5.20
C TYR A 118 5.94 -4.77 -4.90
N SER A 119 5.10 -3.86 -5.41
CA SER A 119 5.30 -2.40 -5.24
C SER A 119 5.52 -1.95 -3.80
N VAL A 120 4.78 -2.52 -2.83
CA VAL A 120 4.95 -2.18 -1.40
C VAL A 120 6.34 -2.59 -0.91
N TRP A 121 6.80 -3.78 -1.31
CA TRP A 121 8.14 -4.25 -0.98
C TRP A 121 9.23 -3.44 -1.69
N ILE A 122 9.05 -3.10 -2.97
CA ILE A 122 10.00 -2.28 -3.73
C ILE A 122 10.13 -0.90 -3.05
N GLY A 123 9.01 -0.26 -2.73
CA GLY A 123 8.99 1.02 -2.01
C GLY A 123 9.69 0.93 -0.65
N GLY A 124 9.42 -0.13 0.12
CA GLY A 124 10.09 -0.37 1.40
C GLY A 124 11.59 -0.65 1.25
N SER A 125 12.01 -1.42 0.25
CA SER A 125 13.40 -1.74 -0.06
C SER A 125 14.19 -0.48 -0.44
N ILE A 126 13.61 0.36 -1.30
CA ILE A 126 14.20 1.65 -1.69
C ILE A 126 14.33 2.54 -0.45
N LEU A 127 13.23 2.78 0.27
CA LEU A 127 13.21 3.66 1.45
C LEU A 127 14.24 3.22 2.48
N ALA A 128 14.30 1.92 2.79
CA ALA A 128 15.23 1.38 3.77
C ALA A 128 16.70 1.53 3.33
N SER A 129 16.98 1.54 2.03
CA SER A 129 18.34 1.74 1.48
C SER A 129 18.77 3.21 1.37
N LEU A 130 17.87 4.18 1.56
CA LEU A 130 18.25 5.59 1.49
C LEU A 130 19.11 5.99 2.70
N SER A 131 20.25 6.62 2.44
CA SER A 131 21.13 7.15 3.50
C SER A 131 20.41 8.16 4.39
N THR A 132 19.53 8.98 3.82
CA THR A 132 18.67 9.92 4.57
C THR A 132 17.70 9.21 5.52
N PHE A 133 17.34 7.96 5.24
CA PHE A 133 16.44 7.19 6.08
C PHE A 133 17.16 6.46 7.23
N GLN A 134 18.49 6.35 7.20
CA GLN A 134 19.26 5.72 8.28
C GLN A 134 19.06 6.40 9.63
N GLN A 135 18.84 7.72 9.65
CA GLN A 135 18.56 8.48 10.88
C GLN A 135 17.23 8.09 11.52
N MET A 136 16.29 7.58 10.72
CA MET A 136 14.97 7.14 11.16
C MET A 136 14.97 5.68 11.63
N TRP A 137 16.09 4.96 11.50
CA TRP A 137 16.19 3.59 11.99
C TRP A 137 16.05 3.56 13.51
N ILE A 138 15.47 2.48 14.01
CA ILE A 138 15.39 2.18 15.43
C ILE A 138 16.39 1.07 15.68
N ILE A 139 17.52 1.41 16.31
CA ILE A 139 18.51 0.40 16.69
C ILE A 139 18.11 -0.27 18.02
N LYS A 140 18.67 -1.45 18.27
CA LYS A 140 18.36 -2.24 19.48
C LYS A 140 18.50 -1.41 20.77
N GLN A 141 19.58 -0.63 20.90
CA GLN A 141 19.80 0.20 22.08
C GLN A 141 18.67 1.22 22.28
N GLU A 142 18.27 1.94 21.23
CA GLU A 142 17.20 2.93 21.32
C GLU A 142 15.86 2.28 21.69
N TYR A 143 15.60 1.07 21.18
CA TYR A 143 14.41 0.31 21.54
C TYR A 143 14.44 -0.18 22.99
N ASP A 144 15.59 -0.69 23.47
CA ASP A 144 15.76 -1.13 24.85
C ASP A 144 15.58 0.04 25.84
N GLU A 145 15.99 1.25 25.45
CA GLU A 145 15.88 2.47 26.26
C GLU A 145 14.47 3.10 26.25
N SER A 146 13.86 3.24 25.06
CA SER A 146 12.58 3.96 24.89
C SER A 146 11.36 3.03 24.87
N GLY A 147 11.59 1.72 24.83
CA GLY A 147 10.56 0.70 24.68
C GLY A 147 9.78 0.81 23.36
N PRO A 148 8.63 0.13 23.26
CA PRO A 148 7.81 0.09 22.04
C PRO A 148 7.35 1.46 21.53
N SER A 149 7.30 2.47 22.42
CA SER A 149 6.81 3.81 22.09
C SER A 149 7.66 4.55 21.05
N ILE A 150 8.94 4.17 20.90
CA ILE A 150 9.86 4.80 19.93
C ILE A 150 9.38 4.66 18.49
N VAL A 151 8.64 3.60 18.17
CA VAL A 151 8.04 3.39 16.84
C VAL A 151 7.10 4.54 16.48
N HIS A 152 6.28 5.01 17.42
CA HIS A 152 5.38 6.14 17.18
C HIS A 152 6.11 7.48 17.04
N ARG A 153 7.33 7.59 17.57
CA ARG A 153 8.15 8.81 17.47
C ARG A 153 8.92 8.87 16.16
N LYS A 154 9.42 7.74 15.64
CA LYS A 154 10.24 7.70 14.43
C LYS A 154 9.49 7.26 13.16
N CYS A 155 8.33 6.61 13.27
CA CYS A 155 7.67 6.00 12.09
C CYS A 155 6.27 6.55 11.79
N CYS A 156 5.80 7.58 12.51
CA CYS A 156 4.48 8.21 12.30
C CYS A 156 4.61 9.64 11.76
#